data_AF-A0A226MT73-F1
#
_entry.id   AF-A0A226MT73-F1
#
_cell.length_a   1.000
_cell.length_b   1.000
_cell.length_c   1.000
_cell.angle_alpha   90.00
_cell.angle_beta   90.00
_cell.angle_gamma   90.00
#
_symmetry.space_group_name_H-M   'P 1'
#
loop_
_entity.id
_entity.type
_entity.pdbx_description
1 polymer ?
#
loop_
_entity_poly.entity_id
_entity_poly.type
_entity_poly.pdbx_seq_one_letter_code
_entity_poly.pdbx_strand_id
1 'polypeptide(L)'
;MAKLALAEDNLLGWFCVEDDGNQIKKEKHPLLVRHMPVMMAKHQEFKIECAAYNPELYLSGETESDSCSMEHGFLWIGSCTNQMGQIAIVSFQSSGPKVIECFNVESRILCMVYIPEEEKIKEINVSLNSENVPTKASNVPTICLGMEEGSISIYKSCQGSKKIRLQHFFTPEKSTVMSLTYMSQYLFAGLVNGNIAIYTKAE
;
A
#
# COMPACT_ATOMS: atom_id res chain seq x y z
N MET A 1 -20.17 8.53 -17.60
CA MET A 1 -20.65 9.88 -17.23
C MET A 1 -19.77 10.47 -16.13
N ALA A 2 -18.60 11.00 -16.50
CA ALA A 2 -17.73 11.79 -15.62
C ALA A 2 -18.23 13.26 -15.50
N LYS A 3 -19.55 13.43 -15.36
CA LYS A 3 -20.20 14.72 -15.10
C LYS A 3 -20.61 14.88 -13.62
N LEU A 4 -20.46 13.82 -12.80
CA LEU A 4 -20.71 13.85 -11.35
C LEU A 4 -19.65 14.70 -10.62
N ALA A 5 -18.36 14.57 -10.97
CA ALA A 5 -17.22 15.21 -10.27
C ALA A 5 -17.11 16.74 -10.40
N LEU A 6 -17.85 17.36 -11.32
CA LEU A 6 -17.89 18.81 -11.52
C LEU A 6 -19.29 19.40 -11.24
N ALA A 7 -20.18 18.59 -10.65
CA ALA A 7 -21.32 19.13 -9.94
C ALA A 7 -20.81 19.96 -8.74
N GLU A 8 -21.54 21.00 -8.35
CA GLU A 8 -21.20 21.83 -7.18
C GLU A 8 -20.97 20.96 -5.91
N ASP A 9 -21.52 19.75 -5.89
CA ASP A 9 -21.39 18.67 -4.90
C ASP A 9 -19.97 18.07 -4.72
N ASN A 10 -19.00 18.40 -5.59
CA ASN A 10 -17.63 17.83 -5.55
C ASN A 10 -16.53 18.89 -5.33
N LEU A 11 -16.91 20.10 -4.89
CA LEU A 11 -16.00 21.23 -4.70
C LEU A 11 -15.50 21.46 -3.25
N LEU A 12 -15.66 20.50 -2.33
CA LEU A 12 -15.27 20.70 -0.91
C LEU A 12 -14.24 19.67 -0.44
N GLY A 13 -13.01 20.17 -0.25
CA GLY A 13 -11.97 19.49 0.52
C GLY A 13 -12.29 19.41 2.02
N TRP A 14 -11.32 18.95 2.81
CA TRP A 14 -11.43 18.80 4.26
C TRP A 14 -11.54 20.15 4.98
N PHE A 15 -12.51 20.32 5.89
CA PHE A 15 -12.41 21.36 6.92
C PHE A 15 -13.12 21.00 8.23
N CYS A 16 -12.60 21.60 9.29
CA CYS A 16 -12.97 21.56 10.70
C CYS A 16 -12.68 22.98 11.20
N VAL A 17 -13.58 23.61 11.96
CA VAL A 17 -13.41 24.78 12.88
C VAL A 17 -14.75 25.51 13.14
N GLU A 18 -15.80 25.29 12.33
CA GLU A 18 -17.14 25.90 12.49
C GLU A 18 -18.28 24.85 12.43
N ASP A 19 -18.13 23.67 13.06
CA ASP A 19 -19.31 22.83 13.31
C ASP A 19 -20.25 23.58 14.27
N ASP A 20 -21.39 24.08 13.76
CA ASP A 20 -22.36 24.91 14.51
C ASP A 20 -23.11 24.15 15.63
N GLY A 21 -22.78 22.88 15.88
CA GLY A 21 -23.14 22.17 17.11
C GLY A 21 -24.57 21.61 17.18
N ASN A 22 -25.39 21.74 16.13
CA ASN A 22 -26.73 21.17 16.15
C ASN A 22 -26.76 19.70 15.69
N GLN A 23 -26.41 18.85 16.65
CA GLN A 23 -26.44 17.40 16.57
C GLN A 23 -27.88 16.87 16.63
N ILE A 24 -28.53 16.68 15.47
CA ILE A 24 -29.68 15.78 15.39
C ILE A 24 -29.16 14.37 15.65
N LYS A 25 -29.73 13.68 16.65
CA LYS A 25 -29.38 12.29 17.01
C LYS A 25 -29.52 11.38 15.78
N LYS A 26 -28.44 11.22 15.03
CA LYS A 26 -28.34 10.25 13.95
C LYS A 26 -28.01 8.90 14.57
N GLU A 27 -28.72 7.88 14.11
CA GLU A 27 -28.54 6.49 14.51
C GLU A 27 -27.06 6.11 14.53
N LYS A 28 -26.68 5.24 15.48
CA LYS A 28 -25.31 4.89 15.88
C LYS A 28 -24.54 4.08 14.83
N HIS A 29 -24.59 4.48 13.57
CA HIS A 29 -23.87 3.83 12.49
C HIS A 29 -23.01 4.88 11.80
N PRO A 30 -21.66 4.79 11.90
CA PRO A 30 -20.79 5.78 11.29
C PRO A 30 -20.95 5.70 9.76
N LEU A 31 -21.33 6.82 9.13
CA LEU A 31 -21.56 6.93 7.69
C LEU A 31 -20.28 6.74 6.85
N LEU A 32 -19.10 6.79 7.49
CA LEU A 32 -17.78 6.67 6.86
C LEU A 32 -17.03 5.41 7.34
N VAL A 33 -17.73 4.33 7.65
CA VAL A 33 -17.09 3.02 7.82
C VAL A 33 -16.53 2.59 6.46
N ARG A 34 -15.30 3.01 6.14
CA ARG A 34 -14.54 2.57 4.96
C ARG A 34 -14.15 1.09 5.05
N HIS A 35 -14.12 0.56 6.28
CA HIS A 35 -13.84 -0.84 6.58
C HIS A 35 -15.02 -1.46 7.32
N MET A 36 -15.90 -2.17 6.61
CA MET A 36 -16.82 -3.09 7.27
C MET A 36 -15.96 -4.13 8.00
N PRO A 37 -16.06 -4.29 9.34
CA PRO A 37 -15.38 -5.40 9.99
C PRO A 37 -15.90 -6.69 9.37
N VAL A 38 -15.03 -7.41 8.66
CA VAL A 38 -15.36 -8.75 8.15
C VAL A 38 -15.40 -9.66 9.37
N MET A 39 -16.58 -9.72 9.99
CA MET A 39 -16.88 -10.72 11.01
C MET A 39 -16.98 -12.05 10.28
N MET A 40 -15.92 -12.86 10.32
CA MET A 40 -15.98 -14.23 9.83
C MET A 40 -16.94 -15.00 10.74
N ALA A 41 -18.16 -15.22 10.24
CA ALA A 41 -19.10 -16.10 10.92
C ALA A 41 -18.50 -17.52 10.93
N LYS A 42 -18.19 -18.00 12.13
CA LYS A 42 -17.93 -19.41 12.49
C LYS A 42 -16.57 -20.05 12.11
N HIS A 43 -15.58 -19.30 11.62
CA HIS A 43 -14.22 -19.83 11.48
C HIS A 43 -13.19 -18.94 12.19
N GLN A 44 -12.67 -19.42 13.32
CA GLN A 44 -11.33 -19.06 13.84
C GLN A 44 -10.32 -19.32 12.67
N GLU A 45 -9.31 -18.52 12.29
CA GLU A 45 -8.46 -17.50 12.95
C GLU A 45 -7.72 -16.63 11.90
N PHE A 46 -8.39 -15.81 11.10
CA PHE A 46 -7.67 -14.85 10.23
C PHE A 46 -8.28 -13.46 10.35
N LYS A 47 -7.74 -12.69 11.30
CA LYS A 47 -8.04 -11.26 11.39
C LYS A 47 -7.20 -10.55 10.33
N ILE A 48 -7.85 -9.84 9.41
CA ILE A 48 -7.17 -8.95 8.48
C ILE A 48 -6.64 -7.77 9.29
N GLU A 49 -5.34 -7.52 9.22
CA GLU A 49 -4.67 -6.44 9.96
C GLU A 49 -4.36 -5.25 9.04
N CYS A 50 -3.96 -5.50 7.80
CA CYS A 50 -3.64 -4.44 6.84
C CYS A 50 -3.81 -4.91 5.39
N ALA A 51 -3.89 -3.96 4.45
CA ALA A 51 -3.83 -4.24 3.03
C ALA A 51 -3.17 -3.10 2.26
N ALA A 52 -2.52 -3.42 1.14
CA ALA A 52 -1.97 -2.43 0.21
C ALA A 52 -2.35 -2.80 -1.23
N TYR A 53 -2.77 -1.80 -2.00
CA TYR A 53 -3.05 -1.95 -3.42
C TYR A 53 -1.77 -1.72 -4.22
N ASN A 54 -1.43 -2.68 -5.06
CA ASN A 54 -0.32 -2.66 -5.99
C ASN A 54 -0.90 -2.45 -7.40
N PRO A 55 -0.92 -1.21 -7.92
CA PRO A 55 -1.39 -0.93 -9.26
C PRO A 55 -0.49 -1.61 -10.29
N GLU A 56 -1.09 -2.10 -11.36
CA GLU A 56 -0.37 -2.57 -12.53
C GLU A 56 -0.30 -1.42 -13.54
N LEU A 57 0.92 -1.12 -14.00
CA LEU A 57 1.12 -0.10 -15.03
C LEU A 57 0.56 -0.63 -16.35
N TYR A 58 -0.47 0.04 -16.86
CA TYR A 58 -1.00 -0.23 -18.19
C TYR A 58 -0.01 0.30 -19.24
N LEU A 59 0.82 -0.59 -19.79
CA LEU A 59 1.63 -0.27 -20.97
C LEU A 59 0.69 -0.24 -22.18
N SER A 60 0.13 0.94 -22.47
CA SER A 60 -0.74 1.14 -23.64
C SER A 60 0.07 0.92 -24.93
N GLY A 61 -0.15 -0.24 -25.55
CA GLY A 61 -0.09 -0.35 -27.00
C GLY A 61 -1.39 0.20 -27.56
N GLU A 62 -1.27 1.28 -28.32
CA GLU A 62 -2.21 1.92 -29.25
C GLU A 62 -3.71 1.52 -29.20
N THR A 63 -4.55 2.55 -29.09
CA THR A 63 -6.01 2.59 -29.35
C THR A 63 -6.91 1.79 -28.42
N GLU A 64 -7.61 2.47 -27.51
CA GLU A 64 -9.08 2.65 -27.54
C GLU A 64 -9.53 3.64 -26.45
N SER A 65 -10.38 4.57 -26.85
CA SER A 65 -11.07 5.55 -26.01
C SER A 65 -12.28 4.93 -25.30
N ASP A 66 -12.55 5.41 -24.08
CA ASP A 66 -13.78 5.20 -23.30
C ASP A 66 -14.05 3.80 -22.72
N SER A 67 -13.51 3.54 -21.53
CA SER A 67 -14.32 2.98 -20.43
C SER A 67 -13.60 3.23 -19.10
N CYS A 68 -14.37 3.29 -18.01
CA CYS A 68 -13.84 3.25 -16.64
C CYS A 68 -13.03 1.96 -16.48
N SER A 69 -11.75 2.01 -16.82
CA SER A 69 -10.84 0.89 -16.66
C SER A 69 -10.72 0.66 -15.17
N MET A 70 -11.36 -0.40 -14.66
CA MET A 70 -11.00 -0.96 -13.35
C MET A 70 -9.47 -0.95 -13.29
N GLU A 71 -8.88 -0.21 -12.36
CA GLU A 71 -7.42 -0.16 -12.25
C GLU A 71 -6.94 -1.61 -12.09
N HIS A 72 -6.26 -2.11 -13.12
CA HIS A 72 -5.74 -3.47 -13.11
C HIS A 72 -4.65 -3.51 -12.05
N GLY A 73 -4.63 -4.54 -11.21
CA GLY A 73 -3.69 -4.59 -10.10
C GLY A 73 -3.95 -5.73 -9.14
N PHE A 74 -3.15 -5.74 -8.07
CA PHE A 74 -3.13 -6.76 -7.05
C PHE A 74 -3.39 -6.15 -5.69
N LEU A 75 -4.27 -6.76 -4.90
CA LEU A 75 -4.43 -6.43 -3.49
C LEU A 75 -3.58 -7.37 -2.64
N TRP A 76 -2.64 -6.81 -1.89
CA TRP A 76 -1.88 -7.53 -0.89
C TRP A 76 -2.61 -7.40 0.45
N ILE A 77 -2.94 -8.54 1.07
CA ILE A 77 -3.70 -8.60 2.31
C ILE A 77 -2.83 -9.26 3.37
N GLY A 78 -2.57 -8.54 4.46
CA GLY A 78 -1.91 -9.04 5.65
C GLY A 78 -2.94 -9.49 6.69
N SER A 79 -2.82 -10.74 7.11
CA SER A 79 -3.62 -11.34 8.18
C SER A 79 -2.70 -11.98 9.21
N CYS A 80 -3.21 -12.20 10.42
CA CYS A 80 -2.44 -12.86 11.48
C CYS A 80 -3.21 -14.02 12.09
N THR A 81 -2.48 -15.09 12.38
CA THR A 81 -2.94 -16.24 13.16
C THR A 81 -1.94 -16.47 14.28
N ASN A 82 -2.38 -16.31 15.52
CA ASN A 82 -1.50 -16.37 16.71
C ASN A 82 -0.33 -15.39 16.61
N GLN A 83 0.90 -15.90 16.53
CA GLN A 83 2.13 -15.12 16.47
C GLN A 83 2.72 -15.00 15.05
N MET A 84 2.08 -15.60 14.04
CA MET A 84 2.57 -15.58 12.67
C MET A 84 1.67 -14.74 11.75
N GLY A 85 2.31 -13.99 10.87
CA GLY A 85 1.66 -13.26 9.79
C GLY A 85 1.48 -14.12 8.54
N GLN A 86 0.45 -13.82 7.78
CA GLN A 86 0.18 -14.39 6.46
C GLN A 86 -0.17 -13.30 5.47
N ILE A 87 0.43 -13.38 4.29
CA ILE A 87 0.12 -12.55 3.13
C ILE A 87 -0.71 -13.37 2.15
N ALA A 88 -1.81 -12.80 1.69
CA ALA A 88 -2.56 -13.26 0.52
C ALA A 88 -2.52 -12.18 -0.57
N ILE A 89 -2.23 -12.58 -1.81
CA ILE A 89 -2.25 -11.70 -2.98
C ILE A 89 -3.48 -12.02 -3.80
N VAL A 90 -4.32 -11.01 -4.03
CA VAL A 90 -5.58 -11.11 -4.78
C VAL A 90 -5.45 -10.35 -6.09
N SER A 91 -5.71 -11.00 -7.22
CA SER A 91 -5.77 -10.39 -8.54
C SER A 91 -7.20 -10.00 -8.92
N PHE A 92 -7.37 -8.85 -9.56
CA PHE A 92 -8.63 -8.39 -10.16
C PHE A 92 -8.67 -8.52 -11.70
N GLN A 93 -7.68 -9.18 -12.30
CA GLN A 93 -7.53 -9.25 -13.77
C GLN A 93 -8.56 -10.16 -14.47
N SER A 94 -9.32 -10.96 -13.72
CA SER A 94 -10.37 -11.82 -14.28
C SER A 94 -11.76 -11.32 -13.86
N SER A 95 -12.82 -11.93 -14.39
CA SER A 95 -14.22 -11.58 -14.09
C SER A 95 -14.63 -11.63 -12.60
N GLY A 96 -13.70 -11.96 -11.70
CA GLY A 96 -13.81 -11.78 -10.26
C GLY A 96 -12.45 -11.77 -9.57
N PRO A 97 -12.40 -11.38 -8.29
CA PRO A 97 -11.19 -11.42 -7.46
C PRO A 97 -10.73 -12.87 -7.25
N LYS A 98 -9.43 -13.12 -7.42
CA LYS A 98 -8.83 -14.45 -7.22
C LYS A 98 -7.59 -14.37 -6.35
N VAL A 99 -7.49 -15.22 -5.33
CA VAL A 99 -6.23 -15.40 -4.59
C VAL A 99 -5.25 -16.14 -5.50
N ILE A 100 -4.14 -15.49 -5.82
CA ILE A 100 -3.12 -16.04 -6.73
C ILE A 100 -1.89 -16.54 -5.97
N GLU A 101 -1.64 -16.03 -4.77
CA GLU A 101 -0.51 -16.43 -3.94
C GLU A 101 -0.85 -16.26 -2.45
N CYS A 102 -0.30 -17.13 -1.61
CA CYS A 102 -0.39 -17.03 -0.16
C CYS A 102 0.90 -17.54 0.48
N PHE A 103 1.42 -16.81 1.47
CA PHE A 103 2.62 -17.22 2.19
C PHE A 103 2.68 -16.65 3.60
N ASN A 104 3.37 -17.36 4.49
CA ASN A 104 3.59 -16.92 5.87
C ASN A 104 4.85 -16.04 6.00
N VAL A 105 4.86 -15.21 7.04
CA VAL A 105 6.00 -14.39 7.49
C VAL A 105 6.27 -14.64 8.98
N GLU A 106 7.44 -14.21 9.44
CA GLU A 106 8.04 -14.59 10.72
C GLU A 106 7.30 -14.05 11.95
N SER A 107 6.56 -12.95 11.82
CA SER A 107 5.88 -12.27 12.92
C SER A 107 4.53 -11.70 12.48
N ARG A 108 3.71 -11.24 13.44
CA ARG A 108 2.44 -10.59 13.15
C ARG A 108 2.66 -9.32 12.32
N ILE A 109 1.88 -9.18 11.26
CA ILE A 109 1.91 -8.00 10.39
C ILE A 109 0.95 -6.97 10.96
N LEU A 110 1.42 -5.75 11.14
CA LEU A 110 0.63 -4.65 11.70
C LEU A 110 0.34 -3.57 10.67
N CYS A 111 1.23 -3.37 9.72
CA CYS A 111 1.05 -2.37 8.67
C CYS A 111 1.75 -2.79 7.37
N MET A 112 1.30 -2.21 6.26
CA MET A 112 1.81 -2.47 4.93
C MET A 112 1.68 -1.22 4.08
N VAL A 113 2.67 -0.96 3.22
CA VAL A 113 2.62 0.15 2.26
C VAL A 113 3.17 -0.30 0.91
N TYR A 114 2.53 0.18 -0.16
CA TYR A 114 3.04 0.07 -1.52
C TYR A 114 4.02 1.20 -1.80
N ILE A 115 5.17 0.85 -2.36
CA ILE A 115 6.19 1.79 -2.80
C ILE A 115 6.28 1.68 -4.33
N PRO A 116 5.90 2.73 -5.07
CA PRO A 116 6.00 2.73 -6.51
C PRO A 116 7.45 2.67 -6.98
N GLU A 117 7.64 2.25 -8.23
CA GLU A 117 8.88 2.48 -8.95
C GLU A 117 9.12 3.98 -9.04
N GLU A 118 10.31 4.42 -8.62
CA GLU A 118 10.73 5.79 -8.87
C GLU A 118 11.03 5.89 -10.36
N GLU A 119 10.07 6.43 -11.11
CA GLU A 119 10.39 7.07 -12.37
C GLU A 119 11.43 8.13 -12.05
N LYS A 120 12.66 7.96 -12.55
CA LYS A 120 13.61 9.06 -12.58
C LYS A 120 12.85 10.20 -13.22
N ILE A 121 12.52 11.22 -12.43
CA ILE A 121 12.03 12.49 -12.93
C ILE A 121 13.06 12.87 -13.98
N LYS A 122 12.68 12.70 -15.25
CA LYS A 122 13.50 13.19 -16.36
C LYS A 122 13.56 14.66 -16.09
N GLU A 123 14.72 15.11 -15.62
CA GLU A 123 15.08 16.51 -15.65
C GLU A 123 14.81 16.98 -17.07
N ILE A 124 13.68 17.67 -17.25
CA ILE A 124 13.50 18.62 -18.32
C ILE A 124 14.54 19.69 -18.01
N ASN A 125 15.77 19.47 -18.47
CA ASN A 125 16.78 20.48 -18.78
C ASN A 125 17.96 19.77 -19.46
N VAL A 126 17.85 19.70 -20.77
CA VAL A 126 18.91 19.59 -21.78
C VAL A 126 20.34 19.77 -21.24
N SER A 127 21.13 18.68 -21.25
CA SER A 127 22.52 18.72 -21.70
C SER A 127 23.06 17.31 -21.86
N LEU A 128 23.62 17.06 -23.03
CA LEU A 128 24.24 15.83 -23.48
C LEU A 128 25.54 15.52 -22.70
N ASN A 129 25.93 14.25 -22.76
CA ASN A 129 27.25 13.67 -22.49
C ASN A 129 27.62 13.36 -21.04
N SER A 130 27.58 12.07 -20.71
CA SER A 130 28.77 11.34 -20.27
C SER A 130 28.45 9.86 -20.17
N GLU A 131 29.21 9.06 -20.92
CA GLU A 131 29.30 7.61 -20.75
C GLU A 131 29.77 7.25 -19.33
N ASN A 132 29.46 6.01 -18.93
CA ASN A 132 29.75 5.36 -17.64
C ASN A 132 28.77 5.66 -16.51
N VAL A 133 27.64 4.94 -16.51
CA VAL A 133 26.80 4.81 -15.32
C VAL A 133 26.86 3.34 -14.89
N PRO A 134 27.28 3.02 -13.65
CA PRO A 134 27.26 1.65 -13.15
C PRO A 134 25.83 1.12 -13.19
N THR A 135 25.68 -0.18 -13.41
CA THR A 135 24.42 -0.91 -13.55
C THR A 135 23.45 -0.53 -12.42
N LYS A 136 22.60 0.48 -12.66
CA LYS A 136 21.66 1.01 -11.68
C LYS A 136 20.74 -0.13 -11.23
N ALA A 137 20.58 -0.31 -9.93
CA ALA A 137 19.58 -1.20 -9.38
C ALA A 137 18.24 -0.91 -10.07
N SER A 138 17.66 -1.93 -10.70
CA SER A 138 16.33 -1.84 -11.30
C SER A 138 15.35 -1.48 -10.18
N ASN A 139 14.78 -0.27 -10.24
CA ASN A 139 13.91 0.29 -9.20
C ASN A 139 12.48 -0.29 -9.31
N VAL A 140 12.33 -1.60 -9.21
CA VAL A 140 11.02 -2.26 -9.31
C VAL A 140 10.08 -1.79 -8.20
N PRO A 141 8.76 -1.68 -8.43
CA PRO A 141 7.82 -1.42 -7.34
C PRO A 141 7.89 -2.51 -6.25
N THR A 142 7.63 -2.11 -5.01
CA THR A 142 7.77 -2.97 -3.82
C THR A 142 6.61 -2.82 -2.84
N ILE A 143 6.44 -3.84 -2.01
CA ILE A 143 5.54 -3.83 -0.86
C ILE A 143 6.40 -3.95 0.40
N CYS A 144 6.21 -3.01 1.33
CA CYS A 144 6.87 -3.01 2.62
C CYS A 144 5.91 -3.47 3.71
N LEU A 145 6.37 -4.39 4.56
CA LEU A 145 5.65 -4.90 5.72
C LEU A 145 6.29 -4.38 7.00
N GLY A 146 5.49 -3.95 7.96
CA GLY A 146 5.91 -3.66 9.33
C GLY A 146 5.35 -4.69 10.29
N MET A 147 6.20 -5.27 11.13
CA MET A 147 5.85 -6.40 12.00
C MET A 147 5.95 -6.07 13.49
N GLU A 148 5.27 -6.90 14.29
CA GLU A 148 5.19 -6.79 15.75
C GLU A 148 6.56 -6.90 16.43
N GLU A 149 7.43 -7.78 15.94
CA GLU A 149 8.81 -7.95 16.45
C GLU A 149 9.77 -6.80 16.08
N GLY A 150 9.27 -5.74 15.45
CA GLY A 150 10.06 -4.58 15.04
C GLY A 150 10.87 -4.79 13.77
N SER A 151 10.54 -5.80 12.97
CA SER A 151 11.15 -6.02 11.66
C SER A 151 10.35 -5.35 10.53
N ILE A 152 11.08 -4.96 9.48
CA ILE A 152 10.56 -4.44 8.22
C ILE A 152 11.04 -5.37 7.10
N SER A 153 10.10 -5.87 6.29
CA SER A 153 10.40 -6.72 5.12
C SER A 153 9.95 -6.06 3.83
N ILE A 154 10.79 -6.08 2.81
CA ILE A 154 10.51 -5.50 1.49
C ILE A 154 10.39 -6.61 0.47
N TYR A 155 9.27 -6.67 -0.23
CA TYR A 155 8.99 -7.65 -1.28
C TYR A 155 8.87 -6.96 -2.63
N LYS A 156 9.37 -7.64 -3.67
CA LYS A 156 9.14 -7.23 -5.06
C LYS A 156 7.65 -7.38 -5.39
N SER A 157 7.02 -6.38 -6.00
CA SER A 157 5.58 -6.40 -6.29
C SER A 157 5.22 -6.69 -7.75
N CYS A 158 6.20 -6.83 -8.67
CA CYS A 158 5.90 -7.00 -10.09
C CYS A 158 5.30 -8.38 -10.44
N GLN A 159 4.46 -8.40 -11.47
CA GLN A 159 3.73 -9.58 -11.94
C GLN A 159 4.66 -10.79 -12.20
N GLY A 160 4.19 -11.99 -11.86
CA GLY A 160 4.93 -13.24 -12.10
C GLY A 160 6.17 -13.44 -11.23
N SER A 161 6.49 -12.48 -10.35
CA SER A 161 7.47 -12.69 -9.30
C SER A 161 6.91 -13.69 -8.31
N LYS A 162 7.57 -14.84 -8.15
CA LYS A 162 7.45 -15.62 -6.91
C LYS A 162 7.70 -14.67 -5.71
N LYS A 163 7.21 -14.98 -4.51
CA LYS A 163 7.63 -14.33 -3.25
C LYS A 163 9.15 -14.08 -3.19
N ILE A 164 9.59 -12.89 -3.61
CA ILE A 164 10.98 -12.45 -3.58
C ILE A 164 11.09 -11.36 -2.53
N ARG A 165 11.65 -11.72 -1.38
CA ARG A 165 12.03 -10.77 -0.34
C ARG A 165 13.36 -10.12 -0.73
N LEU A 166 13.33 -8.82 -0.97
CA LEU A 166 14.50 -8.02 -1.33
C LEU A 166 15.32 -7.68 -0.09
N GLN A 167 14.65 -7.29 0.99
CA GLN A 167 15.29 -6.89 2.23
C GLN A 167 14.49 -7.34 3.45
N HIS A 168 15.20 -7.53 4.55
CA HIS A 168 14.65 -7.77 5.88
C HIS A 168 15.60 -7.15 6.90
N PHE A 169 15.12 -6.24 7.71
CA PHE A 169 15.92 -5.56 8.72
C PHE A 169 15.05 -5.17 9.92
N PHE A 170 15.70 -4.76 11.02
CA PHE A 170 15.02 -4.35 12.24
C PHE A 170 15.05 -2.83 12.41
N THR A 171 14.02 -2.31 13.04
CA THR A 171 13.98 -0.93 13.53
C THR A 171 14.98 -0.74 14.68
N PRO A 172 15.34 0.52 15.00
CA PRO A 172 16.09 0.81 16.23
C PRO A 172 15.41 0.17 17.44
N GLU A 173 16.22 -0.45 18.31
CA GLU A 173 15.76 -1.15 19.52
C GLU A 173 14.78 -2.31 19.24
N LYS A 174 14.60 -2.72 17.98
CA LYS A 174 13.57 -3.68 17.55
C LYS A 174 12.17 -3.27 17.99
N SER A 175 11.92 -1.96 18.00
CA SER A 175 10.61 -1.42 18.36
C SER A 175 9.55 -1.82 17.34
N THR A 176 8.41 -2.32 17.81
CA THR A 176 7.26 -2.71 17.00
C THR A 176 6.87 -1.64 15.97
N VAL A 177 6.66 -2.06 14.73
CA VAL A 177 6.30 -1.16 13.62
C VAL A 177 4.78 -1.02 13.53
N MET A 178 4.26 0.10 14.00
CA MET A 178 2.81 0.35 14.08
C MET A 178 2.22 0.92 12.79
N SER A 179 3.00 1.70 12.05
CA SER A 179 2.55 2.32 10.79
C SER A 179 3.72 2.54 9.82
N LEU A 180 3.46 2.40 8.53
CA LEU A 180 4.40 2.72 7.46
C LEU A 180 3.76 3.72 6.50
N THR A 181 4.55 4.68 6.04
CA THR A 181 4.18 5.53 4.90
C THR A 181 5.41 5.81 4.05
N TYR A 182 5.21 5.93 2.74
CA TYR A 182 6.26 6.28 1.79
C TYR A 182 5.93 7.62 1.16
N MET A 183 6.86 8.56 1.25
CA MET A 183 6.69 9.92 0.72
C MET A 183 8.06 10.49 0.36
N SER A 184 8.13 11.17 -0.79
CA SER A 184 9.34 11.90 -1.22
C SER A 184 10.63 11.06 -1.16
N GLN A 185 10.58 9.79 -1.58
CA GLN A 185 11.71 8.83 -1.57
C GLN A 185 12.14 8.31 -0.19
N TYR A 186 11.40 8.64 0.87
CA TYR A 186 11.65 8.14 2.21
C TYR A 186 10.55 7.17 2.66
N LEU A 187 10.95 6.11 3.35
CA LEU A 187 10.06 5.25 4.11
C LEU A 187 10.08 5.71 5.57
N PHE A 188 8.92 6.09 6.09
CA PHE A 188 8.73 6.47 7.48
C PHE A 188 8.07 5.31 8.23
N ALA A 189 8.64 4.93 9.36
CA ALA A 189 8.11 3.93 10.27
C ALA A 189 7.74 4.56 11.60
N GLY A 190 6.45 4.58 11.92
CA GLY A 190 5.93 4.94 13.24
C GLY A 190 6.04 3.75 14.18
N LEU A 191 6.72 3.95 15.30
CA LEU A 191 7.08 2.89 16.25
C LEU A 191 6.20 2.94 17.50
N VAL A 192 6.05 1.81 18.19
CA VAL A 192 5.23 1.72 19.41
C VAL A 192 5.74 2.60 20.56
N ASN A 193 7.02 2.94 20.58
CA ASN A 193 7.62 3.85 21.57
C ASN A 193 7.37 5.33 21.26
N GLY A 194 6.61 5.66 20.20
CA GLY A 194 6.31 7.03 19.79
C GLY A 194 7.37 7.66 18.89
N ASN A 195 8.47 6.97 18.60
CA ASN A 195 9.49 7.46 17.68
C ASN A 195 9.12 7.22 16.22
N ILE A 196 9.72 8.01 15.32
CA ILE A 196 9.66 7.82 13.88
C ILE A 196 11.06 7.48 13.39
N ALA A 197 11.20 6.31 12.74
CA ALA A 197 12.41 5.96 12.00
C ALA A 197 12.24 6.29 10.52
N ILE A 198 13.30 6.79 9.88
CA ILE A 198 13.30 7.23 8.49
C ILE A 198 14.35 6.44 7.73
N TYR A 199 13.97 5.88 6.59
CA TYR A 199 14.84 5.08 5.73
C TYR A 199 14.84 5.62 4.30
N THR A 200 15.99 5.54 3.65
CA THR A 200 16.16 5.81 2.21
C THR A 200 16.45 4.50 1.49
N LYS A 201 16.19 4.47 0.17
CA LYS A 201 16.71 3.39 -0.66
C LYS A 201 18.24 3.45 -0.69
N ALA A 202 18.90 2.29 -0.70
CA ALA A 202 20.34 2.20 -0.90
C ALA A 202 20.68 2.52 -2.37
N GLU A 203 21.79 3.22 -2.59
CA GLU A 203 22.33 3.54 -3.92
C GLU A 203 22.91 2.31 -4.64
#